data_AF-H6QK37-F1
#
_entry.id   AF-H6QK37-F1
#
_cell.length_a   1.000
_cell.length_b   1.000
_cell.length_c   1.000
_cell.angle_alpha   90.00
_cell.angle_beta   90.00
_cell.angle_gamma   90.00
#
_symmetry.space_group_name_H-M   'P 1'
#
loop_
_entity.id
_entity.type
_entity.pdbx_description
1 polymer ?
#
loop_
_entity_poly.entity_id
_entity_poly.type
_entity_poly.pdbx_seq_one_letter_code
_entity_poly.pdbx_strand_id
1 'polypeptide(L)'
;MKLILTSLIFIFMSFLPIYAKSLPKGFVYLQDIDPTIIQNMHYYSDENFVGKKVDGYKAPEVTIEAVKALKAVQAEIQKDGYSLIIYDAYRPQNIYKICLNVLY
;
A
#
# COMPACT_ATOMS: atom_id res chain seq x y z
N MET A 1 -4.68 41.29 17.79
CA MET A 1 -5.14 40.94 16.42
C MET A 1 -4.44 39.71 15.83
N LYS A 2 -3.09 39.65 15.81
CA LYS A 2 -2.35 38.48 15.27
C LYS A 2 -2.67 37.14 15.95
N LEU A 3 -2.78 37.11 17.28
CA LEU A 3 -3.12 35.90 18.07
C LEU A 3 -4.53 35.34 17.79
N ILE A 4 -5.50 36.23 17.55
CA ILE A 4 -6.88 35.83 17.22
C ILE A 4 -6.92 35.26 15.78
N LEU A 5 -6.18 35.89 14.87
CA LEU A 5 -6.08 35.45 13.48
C LEU A 5 -5.41 34.07 13.35
N THR A 6 -4.34 33.80 14.12
CA THR A 6 -3.69 32.48 14.13
C THR A 6 -4.58 31.39 14.71
N SER A 7 -5.37 31.71 15.75
CA SER A 7 -6.33 30.76 16.33
C SER A 7 -7.45 30.41 15.35
N LEU A 8 -7.98 31.40 14.62
CA LEU A 8 -9.00 31.19 13.59
C LEU A 8 -8.51 30.32 12.43
N ILE A 9 -7.26 30.48 12.00
CA ILE A 9 -6.65 29.64 10.95
C ILE A 9 -6.52 28.19 11.42
N PHE A 10 -6.07 27.96 12.67
CA PHE A 10 -5.97 26.61 13.25
C PHE A 10 -7.33 25.91 13.34
N ILE A 11 -8.36 26.64 13.79
CA ILE A 11 -9.74 26.14 13.86
C ILE A 11 -10.24 25.81 12.46
N PHE A 12 -10.05 26.69 11.48
CA PHE A 12 -10.46 26.43 10.09
C PHE A 12 -9.76 25.20 9.49
N MET A 13 -8.46 25.01 9.76
CA MET A 13 -7.68 23.89 9.27
C MET A 13 -8.13 22.54 9.87
N SER A 14 -8.71 22.55 11.09
CA SER A 14 -9.27 21.35 11.74
C SER A 14 -10.59 20.87 11.14
N PHE A 15 -11.24 21.67 10.29
CA PHE A 15 -12.48 21.30 9.57
C PHE A 15 -12.26 20.83 8.13
N LEU A 16 -11.01 20.70 7.68
CA LEU A 16 -10.75 20.18 6.33
C LEU A 16 -11.14 18.69 6.26
N PRO A 17 -12.03 18.28 5.35
CA PRO A 17 -12.37 16.88 5.16
C PRO A 17 -11.14 16.14 4.60
N ILE A 18 -10.71 15.09 5.31
CA ILE A 18 -9.69 14.16 4.83
C ILE A 18 -10.36 13.23 3.82
N TYR A 19 -10.14 13.46 2.53
CA TYR A 19 -10.60 12.56 1.48
C TYR A 19 -9.66 11.36 1.39
N ALA A 20 -10.03 10.26 2.06
CA ALA A 20 -9.40 8.96 1.83
C ALA A 20 -9.91 8.41 0.48
N LYS A 21 -8.97 8.04 -0.41
CA LYS A 21 -9.33 7.35 -1.65
C LYS A 21 -9.91 5.97 -1.28
N SER A 22 -11.13 5.69 -1.73
CA SER A 22 -11.74 4.37 -1.53
C SER A 22 -10.99 3.32 -2.36
N LEU A 23 -10.76 2.15 -1.74
CA LEU A 23 -10.23 0.98 -2.43
C LEU A 23 -11.23 0.51 -3.50
N PRO A 24 -10.77 0.04 -4.67
CA PRO A 24 -11.64 -0.57 -5.65
C PRO A 24 -12.35 -1.80 -5.06
N LYS A 25 -13.54 -2.13 -5.58
CA LYS A 25 -14.28 -3.33 -5.14
C LYS A 25 -13.42 -4.57 -5.37
N GLY A 26 -13.36 -5.44 -4.36
CA GLY A 26 -12.55 -6.66 -4.40
C GLY A 26 -11.11 -6.49 -3.90
N PHE A 27 -10.72 -5.28 -3.50
CA PHE A 27 -9.41 -4.99 -2.92
C PHE A 27 -9.51 -4.65 -1.43
N VAL A 28 -8.47 -5.02 -0.71
CA VAL A 28 -8.29 -4.80 0.73
C VAL A 28 -6.83 -4.45 1.02
N TYR A 29 -6.58 -3.86 2.18
CA TYR A 29 -5.24 -3.78 2.74
C TYR A 29 -4.95 -5.06 3.52
N LEU A 30 -3.82 -5.70 3.24
CA LEU A 30 -3.45 -6.95 3.92
C LEU A 30 -3.22 -6.72 5.42
N GLN A 31 -2.62 -5.59 5.81
CA GLN A 31 -2.35 -5.28 7.22
C GLN A 31 -3.63 -5.21 8.06
N ASP A 32 -4.75 -4.82 7.46
CA ASP A 32 -6.05 -4.76 8.15
C ASP A 32 -6.63 -6.17 8.42
N ILE A 33 -6.21 -7.17 7.63
CA ILE A 33 -6.75 -8.54 7.69
C ILE A 33 -5.81 -9.50 8.42
N ASP A 34 -4.51 -9.39 8.16
CA ASP A 34 -3.46 -10.18 8.78
C ASP A 34 -2.16 -9.35 8.88
N PRO A 35 -1.96 -8.64 10.01
CA PRO A 35 -0.76 -7.82 10.21
C PRO A 35 0.51 -8.65 10.44
N THR A 36 0.41 -9.98 10.54
CA THR A 36 1.58 -10.85 10.73
C THR A 36 2.34 -11.09 9.43
N ILE A 37 1.70 -10.89 8.28
CA ILE A 37 2.33 -10.99 6.95
C ILE A 37 3.03 -9.67 6.66
N ILE A 38 4.34 -9.73 6.38
CA ILE A 38 5.17 -8.55 6.16
C ILE A 38 5.00 -8.07 4.71
N GLN A 39 4.71 -6.78 4.52
CA GLN A 39 4.57 -6.16 3.21
C GLN A 39 5.74 -5.21 2.92
N ASN A 40 6.66 -5.64 2.05
CA ASN A 40 7.77 -4.83 1.53
C ASN A 40 7.46 -4.43 0.08
N MET A 41 6.50 -3.53 -0.13
CA MET A 41 5.97 -3.22 -1.47
C MET A 41 6.94 -2.37 -2.32
N HIS A 42 7.91 -3.03 -2.95
CA HIS A 42 9.03 -2.39 -3.67
C HIS A 42 8.58 -1.35 -4.72
N TYR A 43 7.55 -1.62 -5.52
CA TYR A 43 7.10 -0.68 -6.55
C TYR A 43 6.20 0.45 -6.00
N TYR A 44 5.72 0.32 -4.76
CA TYR A 44 5.03 1.38 -4.04
C TYR A 44 6.02 2.30 -3.28
N SER A 45 7.27 1.87 -3.09
CA SER A 45 8.37 2.65 -2.52
C SER A 45 9.43 3.00 -3.59
N ASP A 46 10.51 3.67 -3.18
CA ASP A 46 11.72 3.93 -3.97
C ASP A 46 12.76 2.80 -3.87
N GLU A 47 12.56 1.85 -2.95
CA GLU A 47 13.37 0.66 -2.79
C GLU A 47 13.10 -0.35 -3.92
N ASN A 48 13.36 0.00 -5.17
CA ASN A 48 13.26 -0.91 -6.30
C ASN A 48 14.32 -0.55 -7.35
N PHE A 49 14.49 -1.38 -8.38
CA PHE A 49 15.54 -1.17 -9.38
C PHE A 49 15.34 0.10 -10.23
N VAL A 50 14.13 0.67 -10.27
CA VAL A 50 13.83 1.96 -10.92
C VAL A 50 14.32 3.13 -10.04
N GLY A 51 14.56 2.90 -8.74
CA GLY A 51 15.02 3.89 -7.77
C GLY A 51 13.97 4.94 -7.40
N LYS A 52 12.70 4.71 -7.75
CA LYS A 52 11.57 5.59 -7.43
C LYS A 52 10.28 4.80 -7.40
N LYS A 53 9.28 5.34 -6.72
CA LYS A 53 7.91 4.83 -6.78
C LYS A 53 7.43 4.75 -8.22
N VAL A 54 6.86 3.59 -8.55
CA VAL A 54 6.34 3.35 -9.89
C VAL A 54 4.99 4.03 -10.09
N ASP A 55 4.84 4.73 -11.22
CA ASP A 55 3.57 5.30 -11.64
C ASP A 55 2.49 4.22 -11.80
N GLY A 56 1.40 4.39 -11.05
CA GLY A 56 0.26 3.47 -11.04
C GLY A 56 0.21 2.57 -9.80
N TYR A 57 1.32 2.31 -9.12
CA TYR A 57 1.35 1.70 -7.79
C TYR A 57 0.94 2.73 -6.74
N LYS A 58 -0.37 2.96 -6.59
CA LYS A 58 -0.91 4.05 -5.76
C LYS A 58 -1.11 3.66 -4.30
N ALA A 59 -1.22 2.38 -3.99
CA ALA A 59 -1.45 1.84 -2.65
C ALA A 59 -0.96 0.39 -2.57
N PRO A 60 -0.66 -0.15 -1.38
CA PRO A 60 -0.29 -1.55 -1.17
C PRO A 60 -1.52 -2.48 -1.15
N GLU A 61 -2.39 -2.35 -2.17
CA GLU A 61 -3.66 -3.05 -2.24
C GLU A 61 -3.50 -4.50 -2.72
N VAL A 62 -4.32 -5.40 -2.17
CA VAL A 62 -4.31 -6.84 -2.46
C VAL A 62 -5.75 -7.29 -2.74
N THR A 63 -5.95 -8.24 -3.64
CA THR A 63 -7.29 -8.79 -3.89
C THR A 63 -7.75 -9.64 -2.70
N ILE A 64 -9.06 -9.66 -2.44
CA ILE A 64 -9.65 -10.46 -1.35
C ILE A 64 -9.29 -11.94 -1.49
N GLU A 65 -9.27 -12.46 -2.71
CA GLU A 65 -8.94 -13.85 -3.02
C GLU A 65 -7.49 -14.16 -2.65
N ALA A 66 -6.55 -13.26 -3.00
CA ALA A 66 -5.15 -13.42 -2.66
C ALA A 66 -4.93 -13.35 -1.15
N VAL A 67 -5.60 -12.43 -0.44
CA VAL A 67 -5.51 -12.35 1.03
C VAL A 67 -5.96 -13.64 1.70
N LYS A 68 -7.04 -14.27 1.22
CA LYS A 68 -7.51 -15.56 1.76
C LYS A 68 -6.47 -16.67 1.60
N ALA A 69 -5.85 -16.74 0.42
CA ALA A 69 -4.81 -17.74 0.14
C ALA A 69 -3.55 -17.49 0.98
N LEU A 70 -3.08 -16.24 1.04
CA LEU A 70 -1.91 -15.85 1.84
C LEU A 70 -2.12 -16.16 3.33
N LYS A 71 -3.31 -15.86 3.87
CA LYS A 71 -3.64 -16.16 5.27
C LYS A 71 -3.61 -17.66 5.58
N ALA A 72 -4.07 -18.51 4.65
CA ALA A 72 -4.02 -19.95 4.83
C ALA A 72 -2.57 -20.45 4.91
N VAL A 73 -1.70 -19.99 3.99
CA VAL A 73 -0.28 -20.33 3.99
C VAL A 73 0.42 -19.80 5.24
N GLN A 74 0.17 -18.54 5.60
CA GLN A 74 0.73 -17.91 6.80
C GLN A 74 0.44 -18.73 8.06
N ALA A 75 -0.81 -19.17 8.22
CA ALA A 75 -1.22 -19.97 9.37
C ALA A 75 -0.53 -21.36 9.42
N GLU A 76 -0.15 -21.91 8.27
CA GLU A 76 0.59 -23.17 8.20
C GLU A 76 2.06 -22.98 8.60
N ILE A 77 2.75 -22.04 7.97
CA ILE A 77 4.19 -21.85 8.15
C ILE A 77 4.55 -21.21 9.51
N GLN A 78 3.62 -20.49 10.14
CA GLN A 78 3.83 -19.96 11.49
C GLN A 78 4.01 -21.06 12.54
N LYS A 79 3.46 -22.26 12.32
CA LYS A 79 3.65 -23.41 13.20
C LYS A 79 5.12 -23.82 13.30
N ASP A 80 5.88 -23.52 12.24
CA ASP A 80 7.30 -23.80 12.12
C ASP A 80 8.17 -22.57 12.46
N GLY A 81 7.56 -21.47 12.91
CA GLY A 81 8.26 -20.23 13.29
C GLY A 81 8.61 -19.30 12.12
N TYR A 82 8.04 -19.52 10.93
CA TYR A 82 8.25 -18.66 9.76
C TYR A 82 7.11 -17.66 9.55
N SER A 83 7.37 -16.63 8.75
CA SER A 83 6.36 -15.66 8.31
C SER A 83 6.56 -15.30 6.84
N LEU A 84 5.46 -15.03 6.14
CA LEU A 84 5.47 -14.55 4.77
C LEU A 84 5.99 -13.10 4.71
N ILE A 85 6.84 -12.86 3.71
CA ILE A 85 7.20 -11.53 3.24
C ILE A 85 6.72 -11.41 1.79
N ILE A 86 5.85 -10.44 1.52
CA ILE A 86 5.40 -10.16 0.16
C ILE A 86 6.03 -8.87 -0.35
N TYR A 87 6.54 -8.93 -1.56
CA TYR A 87 7.28 -7.84 -2.20
C TYR A 87 6.47 -7.10 -3.27
N ASP A 88 5.45 -7.77 -3.80
CA ASP A 88 4.51 -7.24 -4.79
C ASP A 88 3.16 -7.98 -4.66
N ALA A 89 2.09 -7.34 -5.11
CA ALA A 89 0.75 -7.90 -5.12
C ALA A 89 0.00 -7.48 -6.39
N TYR A 90 -0.97 -6.57 -6.29
CA TYR A 90 -1.70 -6.11 -7.47
C TYR A 90 -0.83 -5.22 -8.35
N ARG A 91 -0.67 -5.63 -9.61
CA ARG A 91 -0.03 -4.84 -10.66
C ARG A 91 -1.08 -4.29 -11.63
N PRO A 92 -1.24 -2.96 -11.73
CA PRO A 92 -2.09 -2.35 -12.75
C PRO A 92 -1.67 -2.77 -14.18
N GLN A 93 -2.65 -3.10 -15.02
CA GLN A 93 -2.43 -3.69 -16.33
C GLN A 93 -1.64 -2.81 -17.31
N ASN A 94 -1.59 -1.49 -17.10
CA ASN A 94 -0.91 -0.54 -17.99
C ASN A 94 0.59 -0.34 -17.67
N ILE A 95 1.16 -1.12 -16.75
CA ILE A 95 2.53 -0.95 -16.23
C ILE A 95 3.57 -1.89 -16.90
N TYR A 96 3.25 -2.53 -18.01
CA TYR A 96 4.18 -3.45 -18.71
C TYR A 96 5.47 -2.81 -19.23
N LYS A 97 5.51 -1.48 -19.41
CA LYS A 97 6.69 -0.77 -19.94
C LYS A 97 7.82 -0.53 -18.93
N ILE A 98 7.61 -0.81 -17.65
CA ILE A 98 8.58 -0.40 -16.62
C ILE A 98 9.85 -1.23 -16.64
N CYS A 99 9.75 -2.54 -16.77
CA CYS A 99 10.96 -3.36 -16.91
C CYS A 99 11.64 -3.12 -18.27
N LEU A 100 10.88 -2.76 -19.31
CA LEU A 100 11.43 -2.52 -20.64
C LEU A 100 12.24 -1.22 -20.71
N ASN A 101 11.76 -0.12 -20.12
CA ASN A 101 12.42 1.18 -20.26
C ASN A 101 13.61 1.41 -19.30
N VAL A 102 13.89 0.48 -18.39
CA VAL A 102 15.02 0.59 -17.43
C VAL A 102 16.20 -0.30 -17.83
N LEU A 103 15.98 -1.23 -18.77
CA LEU A 103 17.01 -2.14 -19.29
C LEU A 103 17.57 -1.71 -20.66
N TYR A 104 17.12 -0.59 -21.21
CA TYR A 104 17.63 0.06 -22.42
C TYR A 104 17.81 1.55 -22.15
#